data_AF-A0A3C0KHT2-F1
#
_entry.id   AF-A0A3C0KHT2-F1
#
_cell.length_a   1.000
_cell.length_b   1.000
_cell.length_c   1.000
_cell.angle_alpha   90.00
_cell.angle_beta   90.00
_cell.angle_gamma   90.00
#
_symmetry.space_group_name_H-M   'P 1'
#
loop_
_entity.id
_entity.type
_entity.pdbx_description
1 polymer ?
#
loop_
_entity_poly.entity_id
_entity_poly.type
_entity_poly.pdbx_seq_one_letter_code
_entity_poly.pdbx_strand_id
1 'polypeptide(L)' 'PWPTDDPGLSRAERRELQGLLILRGHDIGEVDGMLGERSRVAIRAEQQRLGHEASGRGGQKILRALRGH' A
#
# COMPACT_ATOMS: atom_id res chain seq x y z
N PRO A 1 9.17 11.47 21.76
CA PRO A 1 8.28 11.47 20.56
C PRO A 1 8.53 10.22 19.72
N TRP A 2 7.51 9.38 19.53
CA TRP A 2 7.62 8.23 18.62
C TRP A 2 7.09 8.65 17.25
N PRO A 3 7.93 9.00 16.26
CA PRO A 3 7.47 9.00 14.89
C PRO A 3 7.53 7.53 14.44
N THR A 4 6.39 6.89 14.23
CA THR A 4 6.40 5.88 13.16
C THR A 4 6.45 6.69 11.88
N ASP A 5 7.57 6.67 11.17
CA ASP A 5 7.73 7.36 9.87
C ASP A 5 6.73 6.87 8.80
N ASP A 6 5.92 5.86 9.14
CA ASP A 6 4.85 5.28 8.32
C ASP A 6 3.51 5.20 9.08
N PRO A 7 2.79 6.33 9.24
CA PRO A 7 1.48 6.35 9.85
C PRO A 7 0.47 5.51 9.06
N GLY A 8 -0.52 4.97 9.78
CA GLY A 8 -1.57 4.15 9.19
C GLY A 8 -2.46 4.94 8.22
N LEU A 9 -3.04 4.23 7.25
CA LEU A 9 -3.97 4.81 6.28
C LEU A 9 -5.40 4.85 6.81
N SER A 10 -6.10 5.94 6.49
CA SER A 10 -7.57 6.03 6.62
C SER A 10 -8.28 5.06 5.67
N ARG A 11 -9.57 4.83 5.87
CA ARG A 11 -10.37 3.92 5.00
C ARG A 11 -10.36 4.36 3.53
N ALA A 12 -10.44 5.67 3.28
CA ALA A 12 -10.38 6.23 1.93
C ALA A 12 -9.01 6.00 1.29
N GLU A 13 -7.94 6.22 2.03
CA GLU A 13 -6.56 6.02 1.57
C GLU A 13 -6.21 4.55 1.34
N ARG A 14 -6.78 3.62 2.11
CA ARG A 14 -6.64 2.18 1.84
C ARG A 14 -7.30 1.80 0.52
N ARG A 15 -8.49 2.34 0.25
CA ARG A 15 -9.17 2.11 -1.04
C ARG A 15 -8.35 2.68 -2.19
N GLU A 16 -7.78 3.86 -2.01
CA GLU A 16 -6.90 4.45 -3.00
C GLU A 16 -5.64 3.62 -3.23
N LEU A 17 -4.99 3.15 -2.15
CA LEU A 17 -3.85 2.23 -2.24
C LEU A 17 -4.23 0.97 -3.03
N GLN A 18 -5.37 0.37 -2.73
CA GLN A 18 -5.88 -0.80 -3.47
C GLN A 18 -6.08 -0.47 -4.97
N GLY A 19 -6.71 0.66 -5.30
CA GLY A 19 -6.86 1.11 -6.69
C GLY A 19 -5.52 1.30 -7.41
N LEU A 20 -4.53 1.90 -6.74
CA LEU A 20 -3.17 2.07 -7.30
C LEU A 20 -2.47 0.73 -7.53
N LEU A 21 -2.65 -0.26 -6.65
CA LEU A 21 -2.10 -1.60 -6.83
C LEU A 21 -2.73 -2.29 -8.05
N ILE A 22 -4.04 -2.16 -8.24
CA ILE A 22 -4.73 -2.69 -9.43
C ILE A 22 -4.22 -2.01 -10.71
N LEU A 23 -4.06 -0.69 -10.70
CA LEU A 23 -3.51 0.07 -11.83
C LEU A 23 -2.07 -0.36 -12.18
N ARG A 24 -1.32 -0.89 -11.22
CA ARG A 24 0.03 -1.44 -11.41
C ARG A 24 0.03 -2.90 -11.87
N GLY A 25 -1.13 -3.52 -12.01
CA GLY A 25 -1.29 -4.90 -12.49
C GLY A 25 -1.38 -5.96 -11.40
N HIS A 26 -1.58 -5.58 -10.13
CA HIS A 26 -1.76 -6.54 -9.05
C HIS A 26 -3.21 -7.01 -8.95
N ASP A 27 -3.43 -8.32 -8.91
CA ASP A 27 -4.74 -8.89 -8.62
C ASP A 27 -4.95 -8.99 -7.10
N ILE A 28 -5.56 -7.95 -6.54
CA ILE A 28 -5.90 -7.87 -5.12
C ILE A 28 -7.39 -8.11 -4.84
N GLY A 29 -8.21 -8.27 -5.87
CA GLY A 29 -9.68 -8.32 -5.78
C GLY A 29 -10.34 -6.94 -5.69
N GLU A 30 -11.44 -6.86 -4.94
CA GLU A 30 -12.27 -5.65 -4.82
C GLU A 30 -11.64 -4.58 -3.91
N VAL A 31 -11.88 -3.30 -4.24
CA VAL A 31 -11.46 -2.14 -3.46
C VAL A 31 -12.41 -1.90 -2.28
N ASP A 32 -12.30 -2.74 -1.25
CA ASP A 32 -13.18 -2.73 -0.08
C ASP A 32 -12.69 -1.82 1.08
N GLY A 33 -11.44 -1.38 1.04
CA GLY A 33 -10.74 -0.63 2.11
C GLY A 33 -10.10 -1.51 3.19
N MET A 34 -10.13 -2.83 3.03
CA MET A 34 -9.50 -3.81 3.91
C MET A 34 -8.23 -4.36 3.26
N LEU A 35 -7.08 -4.12 3.90
CA LEU A 35 -5.79 -4.62 3.41
C LEU A 35 -5.58 -6.09 3.83
N GLY A 36 -6.30 -6.98 3.15
CA GLY A 36 -6.19 -8.43 3.28
C GLY A 36 -4.87 -8.98 2.70
N GLU A 37 -4.74 -10.30 2.69
CA GLU A 37 -3.50 -11.00 2.29
C GLU A 37 -3.03 -10.62 0.88
N ARG A 38 -3.93 -10.66 -0.12
CA ARG A 38 -3.58 -10.29 -1.51
C ARG A 38 -3.07 -8.84 -1.61
N SER A 39 -3.73 -7.92 -0.91
CA SER A 39 -3.26 -6.53 -0.82
C SER A 39 -1.87 -6.45 -0.19
N ARG A 40 -1.60 -7.19 0.89
CA ARG A 40 -0.27 -7.21 1.54
C ARG A 40 0.82 -7.79 0.64
N VAL A 41 0.51 -8.82 -0.15
CA VAL A 41 1.44 -9.38 -1.15
C VAL A 41 1.75 -8.33 -2.23
N ALA A 42 0.74 -7.65 -2.76
CA ALA A 42 0.92 -6.59 -3.74
C ALA A 42 1.72 -5.39 -3.17
N ILE A 43 1.42 -4.98 -1.93
CA ILE A 43 2.18 -3.95 -1.21
C ILE A 43 3.63 -4.37 -1.04
N ARG A 44 3.88 -5.63 -0.68
CA ARG A 44 5.24 -6.17 -0.52
C ARG A 44 6.01 -6.11 -1.84
N ALA A 45 5.37 -6.49 -2.95
CA ALA A 45 5.97 -6.43 -4.27
C ALA A 45 6.33 -4.98 -4.68
N GLU A 46 5.42 -4.03 -4.47
CA GLU A 46 5.72 -2.62 -4.73
C GLU A 46 6.79 -2.05 -3.80
N GLN A 47 6.80 -2.43 -2.52
CA GLN A 47 7.84 -2.05 -1.57
C GLN A 47 9.22 -2.55 -2.05
N GLN A 48 9.32 -3.82 -2.48
CA GLN A 48 10.56 -4.37 -3.05
C GLN A 48 10.99 -3.60 -4.30
N ARG A 49 10.05 -3.33 -5.21
CA ARG A 49 10.30 -2.58 -6.45
C ARG A 49 10.82 -1.16 -6.17
N LEU A 50 10.37 -0.55 -5.08
CA LEU A 50 10.78 0.79 -4.64
C LEU A 50 12.04 0.78 -3.75
N GLY A 51 12.63 -0.39 -3.46
CA GLY A 51 13.78 -0.51 -2.54
C GLY A 51 13.42 -0.24 -1.08
N HIS A 52 12.14 -0.30 -0.72
CA HIS A 52 11.67 -0.21 0.66
C HIS A 52 11.71 -1.56 1.37
N GLU A 53 11.62 -1.55 2.70
CA GLU A 53 11.40 -2.76 3.48
C GLU A 53 10.06 -3.40 3.09
N ALA A 54 10.14 -4.65 2.61
CA ALA A 54 9.05 -5.44 2.09
C ALA A 54 8.15 -6.04 3.20
N SER A 55 7.63 -5.19 4.07
CA SER A 55 6.80 -5.58 5.23
C SER A 55 5.37 -6.00 4.83
N GLY A 56 4.89 -5.57 3.66
CA GLY A 56 3.50 -5.73 3.24
C GLY A 56 2.52 -4.77 3.95
N ARG A 57 3.03 -3.82 4.74
CA ARG A 57 2.23 -2.84 5.48
C ARG A 57 1.75 -1.72 4.56
N GLY A 58 0.44 -1.49 4.52
CA GLY A 58 -0.15 -0.35 3.82
C GLY A 58 -0.20 0.89 4.71
N GLY A 59 0.92 1.62 4.75
CA GLY A 59 1.02 2.92 5.41
C GLY A 59 1.16 4.08 4.43
N GLN A 60 1.28 5.29 4.97
CA GLN A 60 1.44 6.52 4.18
C GLN A 60 2.65 6.48 3.25
N LYS A 61 3.75 5.83 3.63
CA LYS A 61 4.98 5.79 2.84
C LYS A 61 4.75 5.12 1.48
N ILE A 62 4.10 3.95 1.47
CA ILE A 62 3.83 3.24 0.21
C ILE A 62 2.76 3.96 -0.61
N LEU A 63 1.71 4.49 0.02
CA LEU A 63 0.67 5.24 -0.68
C LEU A 63 1.25 6.46 -1.42
N ARG A 64 2.09 7.25 -0.74
CA ARG A 64 2.76 8.41 -1.35
C ARG A 64 3.70 8.00 -2.48
N ALA A 65 4.49 6.94 -2.29
CA ALA A 65 5.38 6.43 -3.33
C ALA A 65 4.61 5.95 -4.57
N LEU A 66 3.41 5.39 -4.39
CA LEU A 66 2.58 4.92 -5.49
C LEU A 66 1.79 6.02 -6.19
N ARG A 67 1.36 7.07 -5.46
CA ARG A 67 0.75 8.28 -6.04
C ARG A 67 1.68 8.97 -7.05
N GLY A 68 2.99 8.77 -6.92
CA GLY A 68 3.98 9.45 -7.73
C GLY A 68 4.23 10.86 -7.21
N HIS A 69 5.48 11.29 -7.34
CA HIS A 69 5.84 12.70 -7.37
C HIS A 69 5.53 13.26 -8.76
#